data_AF-A0A535PGT5-F1
#
_entry.id   AF-A0A535PGT5-F1
#
_cell.length_a   1.000
_cell.length_b   1.000
_cell.length_c   1.000
_cell.angle_alpha   90.00
_cell.angle_beta   90.00
_cell.angle_gamma   90.00
#
_symmetry.space_group_name_H-M   'P 1'
#
loop_
_entity.id
_entity.type
_entity.pdbx_description
1 polymer ?
#
loop_
_entity_poly.entity_id
_entity_poly.type
_entity_poly.pdbx_seq_one_letter_code
_entity_poly.pdbx_strand_id
1 'polypeptide(L)'
;MTTAVQDPDGVASVQLWVRKPKAATYVRLSHDFVISGSTWIGSIDTAKDALPAPGSLAFRAVAIDTKGATTTSASASIKVIRCDTEATFKGGIDITNPDRVHYNSTTSTYYLACDGPFVVPFRYGVVDPDFTSKVALTYTITSVSHPTSLPLNNTIALRRSRSTIGVISNTWTGATFAPLLGNFRGRSTITWRLTSTDQYEGTTTKPSLLLPRFSAKLDWSTCVD
;
A
#
# COMPACT_ATOMS: atom_id res chain seq x y z
N MET A 1 15.57 23.55 -16.98
CA MET A 1 15.91 22.92 -18.28
C MET A 1 16.06 24.01 -19.31
N THR A 2 17.02 23.89 -20.21
CA THR A 2 17.30 24.91 -21.23
C THR A 2 17.29 24.24 -22.60
N THR A 3 16.67 24.89 -23.60
CA THR A 3 16.71 24.43 -24.99
C THR A 3 17.00 25.61 -25.92
N ALA A 4 17.71 25.34 -27.00
CA ALA A 4 17.94 26.29 -28.08
C ALA A 4 17.01 25.94 -29.24
N VAL A 5 16.27 26.93 -29.71
CA VAL A 5 15.37 26.80 -30.87
C VAL A 5 15.65 27.98 -31.77
N GLN A 6 15.87 27.70 -33.06
CA GLN A 6 16.06 28.70 -34.09
C GLN A 6 15.13 28.35 -35.24
N ASP A 7 14.41 29.34 -35.71
CA ASP A 7 13.53 29.25 -36.87
C ASP A 7 13.65 30.56 -37.65
N PRO A 8 13.92 30.55 -38.97
CA PRO A 8 13.97 31.76 -39.79
C PRO A 8 12.69 32.59 -39.75
N ASP A 9 11.53 31.95 -39.57
CA ASP A 9 10.22 32.57 -39.44
C ASP A 9 9.91 32.98 -37.97
N GLY A 10 10.82 32.71 -37.05
CA GLY A 10 10.69 32.98 -35.63
C GLY A 10 9.94 31.89 -34.87
N VAL A 11 10.15 31.83 -33.56
CA VAL A 11 9.55 30.85 -32.66
C VAL A 11 8.44 31.53 -31.86
N ALA A 12 7.19 31.09 -32.03
CA ALA A 12 6.04 31.64 -31.32
C ALA A 12 5.96 31.13 -29.88
N SER A 13 6.20 29.84 -29.66
CA SER A 13 6.21 29.24 -28.32
C SER A 13 7.02 27.96 -28.29
N VAL A 14 7.45 27.58 -27.09
CA VAL A 14 8.02 26.25 -26.83
C VAL A 14 7.26 25.63 -25.67
N GLN A 15 6.56 24.53 -25.96
CA GLN A 15 5.72 23.82 -25.00
C GLN A 15 6.52 22.71 -24.30
N LEU A 16 6.19 22.46 -23.03
CA LEU A 16 6.74 21.33 -22.28
C LEU A 16 5.75 20.16 -22.23
N TRP A 17 6.18 19.00 -22.68
CA TRP A 17 5.39 17.77 -22.67
C TRP A 17 6.07 16.73 -21.79
N VAL A 18 5.31 16.09 -20.91
CA VAL A 18 5.80 15.08 -19.98
C VAL A 18 5.03 13.78 -20.11
N ARG A 19 5.72 12.65 -19.94
CA ARG A 19 5.12 11.33 -19.75
C ARG A 19 5.38 10.91 -18.31
N LYS A 20 4.31 10.86 -17.52
CA LYS A 20 4.34 10.48 -16.10
C LYS A 20 4.84 9.04 -15.95
N PRO A 21 5.38 8.66 -14.78
CA PRO A 21 5.67 7.25 -14.50
C PRO A 21 4.42 6.38 -14.75
N LYS A 22 4.62 5.24 -15.42
CA LYS A 22 3.56 4.29 -15.82
C LYS A 22 2.54 4.81 -16.86
N ALA A 23 2.65 6.06 -17.32
CA ALA A 23 1.82 6.56 -18.42
C ALA A 23 2.38 6.10 -19.78
N ALA A 24 1.49 5.75 -20.71
CA ALA A 24 1.87 5.39 -22.07
C ALA A 24 2.15 6.63 -22.94
N THR A 25 1.48 7.74 -22.67
CA THR A 25 1.45 8.93 -23.54
C THR A 25 2.02 10.18 -22.86
N TYR A 26 2.50 11.12 -23.68
CA TYR A 26 2.90 12.44 -23.22
C TYR A 26 1.68 13.35 -23.08
N VAL A 27 1.70 14.22 -22.08
CA VAL A 27 0.73 15.29 -21.85
C VAL A 27 1.45 16.64 -21.78
N ARG A 28 0.85 17.68 -22.34
CA ARG A 28 1.35 19.06 -22.23
C ARG A 28 1.16 19.55 -20.80
N LEU A 29 2.16 20.22 -20.23
CA LEU A 29 1.99 20.97 -19.00
C LEU A 29 1.20 22.27 -19.25
N SER A 30 0.61 22.84 -18.20
CA SER A 30 -0.22 24.04 -18.31
C SER A 30 0.58 25.32 -18.58
N HIS A 31 1.90 25.24 -18.56
CA HIS A 31 2.79 26.36 -18.80
C HIS A 31 3.80 26.02 -19.91
N ASP A 32 4.23 27.06 -20.62
CA ASP A 32 5.24 26.97 -21.68
C ASP A 32 6.62 27.37 -21.14
N PHE A 33 7.64 27.17 -21.96
CA PHE A 33 8.96 27.73 -21.69
C PHE A 33 8.92 29.25 -21.83
N VAL A 34 9.81 29.92 -21.11
CA VAL A 34 10.00 31.37 -21.18
C VAL A 34 11.33 31.66 -21.86
N ILE A 35 11.35 32.66 -22.75
CA ILE A 35 12.58 33.10 -23.40
C ILE A 35 13.47 33.86 -22.40
N SER A 36 14.76 33.54 -22.42
CA SER A 36 15.80 34.19 -21.63
C SER A 36 17.06 34.31 -22.48
N GLY A 37 17.30 35.51 -22.99
CA GLY A 37 18.32 35.75 -24.00
C GLY A 37 18.02 34.99 -25.29
N SER A 38 18.97 34.18 -25.75
CA SER A 38 18.83 33.33 -26.95
C SER A 38 18.31 31.92 -26.65
N THR A 39 17.88 31.65 -25.42
CA THR A 39 17.47 30.31 -24.98
C THR A 39 16.06 30.31 -24.41
N TRP A 40 15.41 29.15 -24.48
CA TRP A 40 14.13 28.91 -23.84
C TRP A 40 14.35 28.09 -22.58
N ILE A 41 13.80 28.56 -21.46
CA ILE A 41 13.95 27.93 -20.15
C ILE A 41 12.59 27.45 -19.63
N GLY A 42 12.57 26.24 -19.10
CA GLY A 42 11.40 25.64 -18.49
C GLY A 42 11.79 24.83 -17.24
N SER A 43 10.82 24.61 -16.37
CA SER A 43 10.96 23.79 -15.16
C SER A 43 9.83 22.77 -15.08
N ILE A 44 10.03 21.72 -14.30
CA ILE A 44 8.97 20.82 -13.86
C ILE A 44 8.89 20.99 -12.36
N ASP A 45 7.71 21.35 -11.86
CA ASP A 45 7.39 21.44 -10.44
C ASP A 45 6.43 20.30 -10.14
N THR A 46 6.93 19.21 -9.54
CA THR A 46 6.14 17.99 -9.36
C THR A 46 4.88 18.21 -8.51
N ALA A 47 4.86 19.24 -7.65
CA ALA A 47 3.69 19.61 -6.87
C ALA A 47 2.66 20.37 -7.70
N LYS A 48 3.09 21.40 -8.45
CA LYS A 48 2.17 22.22 -9.27
C LYS A 48 1.68 21.52 -10.53
N ASP A 49 2.52 20.68 -11.12
CA ASP A 49 2.24 19.96 -12.37
C ASP A 49 1.46 18.65 -12.14
N ALA A 50 1.04 18.38 -10.90
CA ALA A 50 0.35 17.17 -10.48
C ALA A 50 1.09 15.88 -10.92
N LEU A 51 2.37 15.80 -10.55
CA LEU A 51 3.27 14.67 -10.84
C LEU A 51 3.72 13.94 -9.54
N PRO A 52 2.79 13.40 -8.73
CA PRO A 52 3.13 12.88 -7.39
C PRO A 52 3.80 11.49 -7.42
N ALA A 53 3.70 10.76 -8.53
CA ALA A 53 4.15 9.38 -8.58
C ALA A 53 5.68 9.29 -8.71
N PRO A 54 6.36 8.44 -7.91
CA PRO A 54 7.76 8.11 -8.15
C PRO A 54 7.94 7.32 -9.45
N GLY A 55 9.15 7.37 -9.98
CA GLY A 55 9.57 6.61 -11.15
C GLY A 55 10.23 7.48 -12.21
N SER A 56 10.43 6.90 -13.40
CA SER A 56 11.03 7.63 -14.53
C SER A 56 10.00 8.53 -15.19
N LEU A 57 10.18 9.83 -15.04
CA LEU A 57 9.45 10.84 -15.79
C LEU A 57 10.22 11.15 -17.06
N ALA A 58 9.58 11.02 -18.21
CA ALA A 58 10.17 11.43 -19.49
C ALA A 58 9.60 12.79 -19.90
N PHE A 59 10.40 13.62 -20.57
CA PHE A 59 9.99 14.95 -21.02
C PHE A 59 10.57 15.27 -22.39
N ARG A 60 9.91 16.19 -23.11
CA ARG A 60 10.34 16.72 -24.40
C ARG A 60 9.82 18.14 -24.59
N ALA A 61 10.51 18.93 -25.39
CA ALA A 61 10.07 20.24 -25.83
C ALA A 61 9.40 20.14 -27.20
N VAL A 62 8.34 20.93 -27.42
CA VAL A 62 7.69 21.08 -28.73
C VAL A 62 7.72 22.55 -29.09
N ALA A 63 8.55 22.93 -30.05
CA ALA A 63 8.61 24.28 -30.59
C ALA A 63 7.49 24.48 -31.62
N ILE A 64 6.89 25.66 -31.61
CA ILE A 64 5.88 26.09 -32.57
C ILE A 64 6.37 27.39 -33.20
N ASP A 65 6.48 27.42 -34.52
CA ASP A 65 6.86 28.63 -35.26
C ASP A 65 5.69 29.64 -35.32
N THR A 66 5.95 30.82 -35.89
CA THR A 66 4.92 31.87 -36.06
C THR A 66 3.83 31.50 -37.07
N LYS A 67 4.02 30.44 -37.85
CA LYS A 67 3.09 29.93 -38.87
C LYS A 67 2.32 28.69 -38.41
N GLY A 68 2.59 28.20 -37.19
CA GLY A 68 1.94 27.03 -36.57
C GLY A 68 2.61 25.68 -36.85
N ALA A 69 3.75 25.61 -37.53
CA ALA A 69 4.48 24.36 -37.69
C ALA A 69 5.16 23.95 -36.38
N THR A 70 5.19 22.63 -36.12
CA THR A 70 5.68 22.08 -34.86
C THR A 70 6.93 21.24 -35.06
N THR A 71 7.95 21.45 -34.23
CA THR A 71 9.14 20.57 -34.15
C THR A 71 9.30 20.03 -32.74
N THR A 72 9.52 18.71 -32.61
CA THR A 72 9.63 18.04 -31.32
C THR A 72 11.08 17.63 -31.03
N SER A 73 11.56 17.92 -29.82
CA SER A 73 12.90 17.50 -29.39
C SER A 73 12.99 15.99 -29.18
N ALA A 74 14.22 15.49 -29.09
CA ALA A 74 14.46 14.18 -28.47
C ALA A 74 13.88 14.14 -27.05
N SER A 75 13.46 12.95 -26.62
CA SER A 75 12.98 12.73 -25.26
C SER A 75 14.13 12.54 -24.30
N ALA A 76 14.05 13.17 -23.14
CA ALA A 76 14.95 12.97 -22.01
C ALA A 76 14.16 12.43 -20.81
N SER A 77 14.85 11.97 -19.77
CA SER A 77 14.20 11.44 -18.57
C SER A 77 14.91 11.89 -17.29
N ILE A 78 14.11 12.05 -16.24
CA ILE A 78 14.56 12.21 -14.86
C ILE A 78 13.92 11.13 -13.99
N LYS A 79 14.67 10.65 -13.00
CA LYS A 79 14.13 9.74 -11.99
C LYS A 79 13.56 10.56 -10.83
N VAL A 80 12.26 10.48 -10.62
CA VAL A 80 11.59 11.02 -9.43
C VAL A 80 11.65 9.94 -8.36
N ILE A 81 12.28 10.26 -7.23
CA ILE A 81 12.37 9.38 -6.06
C ILE A 81 11.48 10.00 -4.98
N ARG A 82 10.70 9.17 -4.28
CA ARG A 82 10.00 9.62 -3.08
C ARG A 82 10.96 9.66 -1.90
N CYS A 83 10.82 10.71 -1.10
CA CYS A 83 11.39 10.76 0.25
C CYS A 83 10.27 10.37 1.23
N ASP A 84 9.75 9.14 1.11
CA ASP A 84 8.73 8.60 2.03
C ASP A 84 9.40 7.86 3.18
N THR A 85 8.77 7.89 4.36
CA THR A 85 9.18 7.04 5.48
C THR A 85 8.23 5.86 5.57
N GLU A 86 8.77 4.63 5.46
CA GLU A 86 7.96 3.43 5.56
C GLU A 86 7.15 3.37 6.88
N ALA A 87 5.91 2.87 6.78
CA ALA A 87 5.06 2.68 7.94
C ALA A 87 5.66 1.68 8.92
N THR A 88 5.57 2.00 10.20
CA THR A 88 5.91 1.07 11.28
C THR A 88 4.67 0.36 11.78
N PHE A 89 4.79 -0.95 11.99
CA PHE A 89 3.70 -1.80 12.47
C PHE A 89 4.03 -2.42 13.84
N LYS A 90 3.11 -2.27 14.79
CA LYS A 90 3.11 -2.93 16.11
C LYS A 90 1.79 -3.67 16.31
N GLY A 91 1.77 -4.75 17.09
CA GLY A 91 0.55 -5.53 17.35
C GLY A 91 0.53 -6.88 16.62
N GLY A 92 -0.66 -7.48 16.53
CA GLY A 92 -0.82 -8.87 16.13
C GLY A 92 -2.27 -9.35 16.24
N ILE A 93 -2.43 -10.65 16.52
CA ILE A 93 -3.73 -11.22 16.87
C ILE A 93 -4.18 -10.64 18.23
N ASP A 94 -5.41 -10.13 18.30
CA ASP A 94 -5.97 -9.44 19.46
C ASP A 94 -6.95 -10.32 20.22
N ILE A 95 -6.42 -11.28 20.98
CA ILE A 95 -7.21 -12.35 21.58
C ILE A 95 -7.80 -11.91 22.94
N THR A 96 -8.15 -10.64 23.07
CA THR A 96 -8.59 -10.01 24.33
C THR A 96 -10.04 -10.30 24.72
N ASN A 97 -10.73 -11.25 24.07
CA ASN A 97 -12.05 -11.69 24.50
C ASN A 97 -11.92 -12.91 25.44
N PRO A 98 -12.03 -12.75 26.77
CA PRO A 98 -11.78 -13.82 27.73
C PRO A 98 -12.84 -14.92 27.71
N ASP A 99 -14.06 -14.65 27.22
CA ASP A 99 -15.20 -15.57 27.41
C ASP A 99 -15.18 -16.78 26.47
N ARG A 100 -14.37 -16.74 25.40
CA ARG A 100 -14.28 -17.82 24.40
C ARG A 100 -12.85 -18.22 24.06
N VAL A 101 -11.88 -17.65 24.76
CA VAL A 101 -10.47 -17.90 24.49
C VAL A 101 -9.73 -18.26 25.77
N HIS A 102 -9.24 -19.49 25.84
CA HIS A 102 -8.33 -19.92 26.90
C HIS A 102 -6.88 -19.85 26.39
N TYR A 103 -5.99 -19.20 27.14
CA TYR A 103 -4.57 -19.20 26.82
C TYR A 103 -3.82 -20.16 27.74
N ASN A 104 -3.16 -21.17 27.16
CA ASN A 104 -2.23 -22.04 27.87
C ASN A 104 -0.82 -21.49 27.70
N SER A 105 -0.30 -20.91 28.79
CA SER A 105 1.04 -20.31 28.84
C SER A 105 2.16 -21.34 28.67
N THR A 106 1.95 -22.59 29.10
CA THR A 106 2.93 -23.68 28.99
C THR A 106 3.20 -24.07 27.55
N THR A 107 2.15 -24.12 26.72
CA THR A 107 2.24 -24.49 25.30
C THR A 107 2.19 -23.29 24.35
N SER A 108 2.10 -22.07 24.88
CA SER A 108 1.90 -20.83 24.11
C SER A 108 0.72 -20.97 23.12
N THR A 109 -0.38 -21.55 23.59
CA THR A 109 -1.50 -21.98 22.76
C THR A 109 -2.79 -21.27 23.15
N TYR A 110 -3.58 -20.86 22.16
CA TYR A 110 -4.91 -20.33 22.35
C TYR A 110 -5.96 -21.38 21.95
N TYR A 111 -6.90 -21.64 22.84
CA TYR A 111 -8.05 -22.52 22.62
C TYR A 111 -9.27 -21.65 22.38
N LEU A 112 -10.00 -21.89 21.29
CA LEU A 112 -11.27 -21.22 21.00
C LEU A 112 -12.42 -22.17 21.34
N ALA A 113 -13.50 -21.64 21.93
CA ALA A 113 -14.67 -22.42 22.33
C ALA A 113 -15.29 -23.22 21.17
N CYS A 114 -15.81 -24.42 21.49
CA CYS A 114 -16.19 -25.47 20.55
C CYS A 114 -17.47 -25.18 19.74
N ASP A 115 -18.31 -24.26 20.20
CA ASP A 115 -19.64 -24.06 19.65
C ASP A 115 -19.71 -22.82 18.75
N GLY A 116 -19.47 -23.08 17.46
CA GLY A 116 -19.88 -22.20 16.38
C GLY A 116 -18.74 -21.52 15.61
N PRO A 117 -19.10 -20.55 14.74
CA PRO A 117 -18.13 -19.77 14.00
C PRO A 117 -17.12 -19.09 14.94
N PHE A 118 -15.82 -19.34 14.76
CA PHE A 118 -14.79 -18.52 15.42
C PHE A 118 -14.30 -17.40 14.51
N VAL A 119 -13.92 -16.30 15.15
CA VAL A 119 -13.32 -15.14 14.51
C VAL A 119 -11.94 -14.95 15.12
N VAL A 120 -10.91 -14.79 14.29
CA VAL A 120 -9.58 -14.40 14.74
C VAL A 120 -9.49 -12.87 14.65
N PRO A 121 -9.58 -12.15 15.77
CA PRO A 121 -9.42 -10.70 15.80
C PRO A 121 -7.94 -10.31 15.61
N PHE A 122 -7.73 -9.21 14.89
CA PHE A 122 -6.43 -8.59 14.70
C PHE A 122 -6.48 -7.13 15.17
N ARG A 123 -5.44 -6.71 15.88
CA ARG A 123 -5.23 -5.30 16.27
C ARG A 123 -3.78 -4.92 16.01
N TYR A 124 -3.62 -3.87 15.21
CA TYR A 124 -2.32 -3.30 14.89
C TYR A 124 -2.30 -1.81 15.21
N GLY A 125 -1.19 -1.34 15.79
CA GLY A 125 -0.77 0.04 15.67
C GLY A 125 0.00 0.21 14.37
N VAL A 126 -0.48 1.09 13.49
CA VAL A 126 0.19 1.45 12.23
C VAL A 126 0.50 2.93 12.28
N VAL A 127 1.79 3.27 12.30
CA VAL A 127 2.28 4.65 12.37
C VAL A 127 3.10 4.93 11.14
N ASP A 128 2.67 5.93 10.39
CA ASP A 128 3.28 6.38 9.15
C ASP A 128 3.36 7.92 9.24
N PRO A 129 4.56 8.52 9.17
CA PRO A 129 4.73 9.97 9.19
C PRO A 129 3.99 10.67 8.06
N ASP A 130 3.80 9.98 6.93
CA ASP A 130 3.14 10.45 5.72
C ASP A 130 1.65 10.11 5.69
N PHE A 131 1.08 9.70 6.83
CA PHE A 131 -0.31 9.29 7.02
C PHE A 131 -0.72 8.02 6.26
N THR A 132 -1.09 6.99 7.02
CA THR A 132 -1.68 5.76 6.46
C THR A 132 -3.10 6.00 5.98
N SER A 133 -3.36 5.73 4.70
CA SER A 133 -4.68 5.82 4.06
C SER A 133 -5.44 4.50 4.12
N LYS A 134 -4.75 3.37 3.95
CA LYS A 134 -5.34 2.01 3.93
C LYS A 134 -4.46 1.01 4.64
N VAL A 135 -5.07 0.02 5.28
CA VAL A 135 -4.35 -1.15 5.82
C VAL A 135 -5.13 -2.40 5.47
N ALA A 136 -4.45 -3.39 4.91
CA ALA A 136 -5.01 -4.70 4.57
C ALA A 136 -4.19 -5.82 5.22
N LEU A 137 -4.88 -6.87 5.65
CA LEU A 137 -4.29 -8.08 6.18
C LEU A 137 -4.67 -9.26 5.30
N THR A 138 -3.68 -9.93 4.73
CA THR A 138 -3.84 -11.19 4.04
C THR A 138 -3.44 -12.31 4.98
N TYR A 139 -4.25 -13.36 5.10
CA TYR A 139 -3.97 -14.49 5.98
C TYR A 139 -4.21 -15.83 5.29
N THR A 140 -3.54 -16.84 5.83
CA THR A 140 -3.66 -18.25 5.44
C THR A 140 -3.85 -19.10 6.70
N ILE A 141 -4.91 -19.89 6.75
CA ILE A 141 -5.14 -20.90 7.79
C ILE A 141 -4.91 -22.29 7.20
N THR A 142 -4.06 -23.09 7.84
CA THR A 142 -3.76 -24.46 7.44
C THR A 142 -4.12 -25.42 8.57
N SER A 143 -4.91 -26.45 8.28
CA SER A 143 -5.23 -27.50 9.24
C SER A 143 -4.04 -28.44 9.40
N VAL A 144 -3.52 -28.57 10.61
CA VAL A 144 -2.48 -29.54 10.97
C VAL A 144 -3.12 -30.89 11.30
N SER A 145 -4.31 -30.88 11.89
CA SER A 145 -5.07 -32.10 12.20
C SER A 145 -5.70 -32.74 10.96
N HIS A 146 -5.98 -31.97 9.91
CA HIS A 146 -6.53 -32.45 8.65
C HIS A 146 -5.68 -31.94 7.48
N PRO A 147 -4.46 -32.48 7.27
CA PRO A 147 -3.47 -31.93 6.33
C PRO A 147 -3.92 -32.01 4.86
N THR A 148 -4.91 -32.84 4.54
CA THR A 148 -5.54 -32.92 3.20
C THR A 148 -6.55 -31.80 2.94
N SER A 149 -6.91 -31.01 3.95
CA SER A 149 -7.80 -29.87 3.78
C SER A 149 -7.09 -28.74 3.07
N LEU A 150 -7.75 -28.14 2.08
CA LEU A 150 -7.22 -26.97 1.39
C LEU A 150 -7.04 -25.80 2.37
N PRO A 151 -5.90 -25.09 2.34
CA PRO A 151 -5.70 -23.90 3.17
C PRO A 151 -6.77 -22.84 2.88
N LEU A 152 -7.25 -22.19 3.92
CA LEU A 152 -8.15 -21.04 3.80
C LEU A 152 -7.32 -19.77 3.65
N ASN A 153 -7.43 -19.10 2.50
CA ASN A 153 -6.73 -17.86 2.22
C ASN A 153 -7.73 -16.72 2.03
N ASN A 154 -7.49 -15.56 2.66
CA ASN A 154 -8.33 -14.39 2.43
C ASN A 154 -7.57 -13.08 2.73
N THR A 155 -8.12 -11.96 2.24
CA THR A 155 -7.65 -10.61 2.52
C THR A 155 -8.79 -9.79 3.12
N ILE A 156 -8.53 -9.14 4.25
CA ILE A 156 -9.46 -8.22 4.91
C ILE A 156 -8.89 -6.81 4.95
N ALA A 157 -9.75 -5.82 4.75
CA ALA A 157 -9.41 -4.44 5.05
C ALA A 157 -9.51 -4.22 6.57
N LEU A 158 -8.46 -3.67 7.18
CA LEU A 158 -8.53 -3.24 8.57
C LEU A 158 -9.22 -1.87 8.65
N ARG A 159 -9.99 -1.67 9.71
CA ARG A 159 -10.70 -0.43 9.99
C ARG A 159 -9.91 0.36 11.03
N ARG A 160 -9.70 1.64 10.77
CA ARG A 160 -9.06 2.55 11.73
C ARG A 160 -10.01 2.81 12.89
N SER A 161 -9.58 2.52 14.11
CA SER A 161 -10.37 2.80 15.31
C SER A 161 -10.46 4.31 15.52
N ARG A 162 -11.68 4.83 15.73
CA ARG A 162 -11.87 6.22 16.16
C ARG A 162 -11.92 6.26 17.68
N SER A 163 -11.20 7.19 18.30
CA SER A 163 -11.41 7.53 19.70
C SER A 163 -12.80 8.15 19.87
N THR A 164 -13.42 7.92 21.03
CA THR A 164 -14.69 8.54 21.45
C THR A 164 -14.64 10.06 21.45
N ILE A 165 -13.44 10.66 21.49
CA ILE A 165 -13.20 12.12 21.50
C ILE A 165 -12.83 12.63 20.09
N GLY A 166 -13.15 11.89 19.03
CA GLY A 166 -12.88 12.32 17.65
C GLY A 166 -11.41 12.30 17.23
N VAL A 167 -10.49 11.95 18.13
CA VAL A 167 -9.07 11.76 17.81
C VAL A 167 -8.92 10.49 16.96
N ILE A 168 -8.33 10.64 15.78
CA ILE A 168 -8.02 9.52 14.92
C ILE A 168 -6.90 8.72 15.57
N SER A 169 -7.17 7.46 15.97
CA SER A 169 -6.13 6.60 16.52
C SER A 169 -5.26 6.03 15.39
N ASN A 170 -4.02 5.69 15.71
CA ASN A 170 -3.15 4.89 14.84
C ASN A 170 -3.43 3.39 14.99
N THR A 171 -4.54 3.02 15.63
CA THR A 171 -4.96 1.64 15.82
C THR A 171 -5.91 1.21 14.70
N TRP A 172 -5.61 0.06 14.13
CA TRP A 172 -6.35 -0.58 13.06
C TRP A 172 -6.79 -1.96 13.52
N THR A 173 -8.06 -2.28 13.29
CA THR A 173 -8.67 -3.53 13.73
C THR A 173 -9.37 -4.23 12.59
N GLY A 174 -9.40 -5.55 12.65
CA GLY A 174 -10.12 -6.38 11.69
C GLY A 174 -10.25 -7.79 12.24
N ALA A 175 -11.06 -8.59 11.57
CA ALA A 175 -11.37 -9.93 12.02
C ALA A 175 -11.46 -10.85 10.80
N THR A 176 -11.01 -12.10 10.94
CA THR A 176 -11.24 -13.10 9.89
C THR A 176 -12.74 -13.34 9.71
N PHE A 177 -13.13 -13.75 8.51
CA PHE A 177 -14.44 -14.35 8.31
C PHE A 177 -14.50 -15.66 9.09
N ALA A 178 -15.68 -16.01 9.63
CA ALA A 178 -15.87 -17.24 10.35
C ALA A 178 -16.26 -18.37 9.38
N PRO A 179 -15.39 -19.36 9.11
CA PRO A 179 -15.81 -20.51 8.33
C PRO A 179 -16.75 -21.37 9.18
N LEU A 180 -17.61 -22.15 8.54
CA LEU A 180 -18.18 -23.33 9.19
C LEU A 180 -17.08 -24.40 9.16
N LEU A 181 -16.43 -24.62 10.31
CA LEU A 181 -15.06 -25.15 10.40
C LEU A 181 -14.95 -26.67 10.48
N GLY A 182 -15.83 -27.44 9.81
CA GLY A 182 -15.71 -28.90 9.82
C GLY A 182 -14.27 -29.39 9.54
N ASN A 183 -13.61 -28.78 8.55
CA ASN A 183 -12.27 -29.17 8.08
C ASN A 183 -11.10 -28.58 8.91
N PHE A 184 -11.38 -27.64 9.80
CA PHE A 184 -10.38 -26.95 10.63
C PHE A 184 -10.57 -27.26 12.13
N ARG A 185 -11.36 -28.29 12.46
CA ARG A 185 -11.33 -28.93 13.78
C ARG A 185 -9.94 -29.51 14.03
N GLY A 186 -9.53 -29.51 15.28
CA GLY A 186 -8.15 -29.80 15.69
C GLY A 186 -7.15 -28.69 15.33
N ARG A 187 -5.88 -29.01 15.52
CA ARG A 187 -4.77 -28.06 15.45
C ARG A 187 -4.70 -27.42 14.07
N SER A 188 -4.58 -26.09 14.02
CA SER A 188 -4.32 -25.34 12.80
C SER A 188 -3.18 -24.34 13.01
N THR A 189 -2.63 -23.82 11.92
CA THR A 189 -1.68 -22.70 11.93
C THR A 189 -2.27 -21.54 11.16
N ILE A 190 -1.90 -20.32 11.54
CA ILE A 190 -2.27 -19.10 10.81
C ILE A 190 -1.01 -18.31 10.51
N THR A 191 -0.83 -17.98 9.24
CA THR A 191 0.19 -17.02 8.78
C THR A 191 -0.51 -15.80 8.21
N TRP A 192 0.14 -14.64 8.28
CA TRP A 192 -0.46 -13.40 7.79
C TRP A 192 0.60 -12.41 7.29
N ARG A 193 0.16 -11.50 6.43
CA ARG A 193 0.93 -10.40 5.88
C ARG A 193 0.11 -9.13 6.00
N LEU A 194 0.74 -8.09 6.53
CA LEU A 194 0.13 -6.77 6.66
C LEU A 194 0.70 -5.84 5.58
N THR A 195 -0.18 -5.09 4.93
CA THR A 195 0.19 -4.08 3.94
C THR A 195 -0.51 -2.77 4.29
N SER A 196 0.27 -1.71 4.48
CA SER A 196 -0.26 -0.34 4.54
C SER A 196 -0.13 0.31 3.17
N THR A 197 -0.99 1.29 2.92
CA THR A 197 -0.83 2.27 1.86
C THR A 197 -0.89 3.65 2.49
N ASP A 198 0.09 4.50 2.21
CA ASP A 198 0.09 5.91 2.62
C ASP A 198 -0.87 6.73 1.75
N GLN A 199 -1.01 8.03 2.01
CA GLN A 199 -1.84 8.94 1.20
C GLN A 199 -1.28 9.22 -0.21
N TYR A 200 -0.02 8.87 -0.46
CA TYR A 200 0.72 9.04 -1.71
C TYR A 200 0.86 7.71 -2.49
N GLU A 201 0.03 6.71 -2.14
CA GLU A 201 0.01 5.37 -2.73
C GLU A 201 1.29 4.53 -2.53
N GLY A 202 2.19 4.96 -1.65
CA GLY A 202 3.32 4.14 -1.21
C GLY A 202 2.85 2.99 -0.35
N THR A 203 3.47 1.83 -0.53
CA THR A 203 3.07 0.61 0.17
C THR A 203 4.20 0.10 1.03
N THR A 204 3.96 -0.04 2.34
CA THR A 204 4.84 -0.79 3.22
C THR A 204 4.25 -2.16 3.48
N THR A 205 5.04 -3.20 3.31
CA THR A 205 4.65 -4.57 3.67
C THR A 205 5.45 -5.03 4.86
N LYS A 206 4.77 -5.59 5.86
CA LYS A 206 5.41 -6.39 6.89
C LYS A 206 4.90 -7.83 6.79
N PRO A 207 5.76 -8.80 6.41
CA PRO A 207 5.41 -10.20 6.61
C PRO A 207 5.25 -10.45 8.11
N SER A 208 4.45 -11.44 8.50
CA SER A 208 4.55 -11.94 9.87
C SER A 208 6.03 -12.25 10.12
N LEU A 209 6.63 -11.63 11.14
CA LEU A 209 7.72 -12.32 11.82
C LEU A 209 7.13 -13.69 12.13
N LEU A 210 7.77 -14.75 11.61
CA LEU A 210 7.67 -16.05 12.23
C LEU A 210 8.12 -15.81 13.67
N LEU A 211 7.20 -15.36 14.53
CA LEU A 211 7.33 -15.64 15.94
C LEU A 211 7.38 -17.16 15.93
N PRO A 212 8.50 -17.81 16.30
CA PRO A 212 8.62 -19.26 16.25
C PRO A 212 7.62 -19.98 17.18
N ARG A 213 6.62 -19.26 17.71
CA ARG A 213 5.67 -19.67 18.74
C ARG A 213 4.24 -19.15 18.53
N PHE A 214 3.87 -18.57 17.39
CA PHE A 214 2.44 -18.48 17.04
C PHE A 214 2.00 -19.71 16.25
N SER A 215 2.12 -20.88 16.89
CA SER A 215 1.14 -21.93 16.65
C SER A 215 -0.05 -21.58 17.54
N ALA A 216 -1.05 -20.90 17.00
CA ALA A 216 -2.37 -20.96 17.62
C ALA A 216 -2.84 -22.41 17.45
N LYS A 217 -2.41 -23.32 18.34
CA LYS A 217 -2.96 -24.68 18.37
C LYS A 217 -4.41 -24.53 18.81
N LEU A 218 -5.29 -24.35 17.84
CA LEU A 218 -6.71 -24.51 18.03
C LEU A 218 -6.92 -25.98 18.36
N ASP A 219 -6.82 -26.37 19.63
CA ASP A 219 -6.95 -27.76 20.02
C ASP A 219 -8.41 -28.00 20.38
N TRP A 220 -9.10 -28.72 19.50
CA TRP A 220 -10.50 -29.07 19.65
C TRP A 220 -10.68 -30.41 20.37
N SER A 221 -9.60 -31.01 20.89
CA SER A 221 -9.63 -32.32 21.56
C SER A 221 -10.34 -32.33 22.92
N THR A 222 -10.62 -31.16 23.51
CA THR A 222 -11.41 -31.06 24.75
C THR A 222 -12.92 -30.88 24.50
N CYS A 223 -13.37 -30.90 23.25
CA CYS A 223 -14.79 -30.91 22.91
C CYS A 223 -15.30 -32.35 23.02
N VAL A 224 -15.65 -32.76 24.24
CA VAL A 224 -16.46 -33.98 24.47
C VAL A 224 -17.92 -33.52 24.42
N ASP A 225 -18.74 -34.20 23.62
CA ASP A 225 -20.20 -34.00 23.58
C ASP A 225 -20.84 -34.12 24.98
#